data_AF-A0A2V9C6T4-F1
#
_entry.id   AF-A0A2V9C6T4-F1
#
_cell.length_a   1.000
_cell.length_b   1.000
_cell.length_c   1.000
_cell.angle_alpha   90.00
_cell.angle_beta   90.00
_cell.angle_gamma   90.00
#
_symmetry.space_group_name_H-M   'P 1'
#
loop_
_entity.id
_entity.type
_entity.pdbx_description
1 polymer ?
#
loop_
_entity_poly.entity_id
_entity_poly.type
_entity_poly.pdbx_seq_one_letter_code
_entity_poly.pdbx_strand_id
1 'polypeptide(L)'
;MSCELITFMLAHQQHAEVIELSHLLGGMYIASFEKLSRYWKDADQFEELVVSECRLEEARVFYWIRAYEGLWSRRRGSFVGQFKKRSPQVSRVYENALKLATSRGEHQPGSLPVLTPEDLLMALTRCTDIELARKLTQTNIDTVRLEQAVSMRLGLKTRRITR
;
A
#
# COMPACT_ATOMS: atom_id res chain seq x y z
N MET A 1 -10.08 -6.48 1.58
CA MET A 1 -9.51 -6.73 0.24
C MET A 1 -8.04 -6.35 0.25
N SER A 2 -7.16 -7.10 -0.44
CA SER A 2 -5.71 -6.86 -0.38
C SER A 2 -5.29 -5.69 -1.28
N CYS A 3 -4.38 -4.82 -0.81
CA CYS A 3 -3.74 -3.79 -1.64
C CYS A 3 -3.08 -4.40 -2.89
N GLU A 4 -2.55 -5.62 -2.78
CA GLU A 4 -1.87 -6.30 -3.89
C GLU A 4 -2.83 -6.64 -5.04
N LEU A 5 -4.05 -7.05 -4.71
CA LEU A 5 -5.05 -7.38 -5.72
C LEU A 5 -5.44 -6.14 -6.53
N ILE A 6 -5.69 -5.02 -5.85
CA ILE A 6 -6.07 -3.78 -6.53
C ILE A 6 -4.88 -3.19 -7.29
N THR A 7 -3.67 -3.25 -6.73
CA THR A 7 -2.43 -2.88 -7.43
C THR A 7 -2.29 -3.64 -8.75
N PHE A 8 -2.54 -4.95 -8.72
CA PHE A 8 -2.50 -5.79 -9.90
C PHE A 8 -3.59 -5.42 -10.92
N MET A 9 -4.82 -5.23 -10.44
CA MET A 9 -5.96 -4.83 -11.28
C MET A 9 -5.69 -3.52 -12.01
N LEU A 10 -5.13 -2.51 -11.32
CA LEU A 10 -4.74 -1.24 -11.93
C LEU A 10 -3.69 -1.43 -13.03
N ALA A 11 -2.63 -2.20 -12.74
CA ALA A 11 -1.59 -2.48 -13.73
C ALA A 11 -2.11 -3.27 -14.94
N HIS A 12 -3.10 -4.14 -14.73
CA HIS A 12 -3.74 -4.86 -15.83
C HIS A 12 -4.66 -3.95 -16.66
N GLN A 13 -5.49 -3.12 -16.02
CA GLN A 13 -6.37 -2.17 -16.71
C GLN A 13 -5.58 -1.16 -17.56
N GLN A 14 -4.43 -0.72 -17.06
CA GLN A 14 -3.54 0.20 -17.77
C GLN A 14 -2.63 -0.50 -18.79
N HIS A 15 -2.83 -1.81 -19.03
CA HIS A 15 -2.00 -2.63 -19.93
C HIS A 15 -0.48 -2.54 -19.63
N ALA A 16 -0.09 -2.24 -18.39
CA ALA A 16 1.30 -2.05 -18.02
C ALA A 16 2.05 -3.38 -18.04
N GLU A 17 3.26 -3.44 -18.62
CA GLU A 17 4.06 -4.68 -18.66
C GLU A 17 4.54 -5.10 -17.27
N VAL A 18 4.79 -4.12 -16.40
CA VAL A 18 5.26 -4.29 -15.02
C VAL A 18 4.42 -3.49 -14.03
N ILE A 19 4.42 -3.90 -12.76
CA ILE A 19 3.81 -3.14 -11.67
C ILE A 19 4.77 -2.00 -11.29
N GLU A 20 4.32 -0.77 -11.55
CA GLU A 20 4.97 0.48 -11.14
C GLU A 20 4.46 1.01 -9.79
N LEU A 21 5.14 2.03 -9.24
CA LEU A 21 4.77 2.62 -7.95
C LEU A 21 3.43 3.35 -7.98
N SER A 22 3.02 3.91 -9.11
CA SER A 22 1.68 4.50 -9.31
C SER A 22 0.59 3.46 -9.04
N HIS A 23 0.74 2.24 -9.57
CA HIS A 23 -0.19 1.15 -9.31
C HIS A 23 -0.20 0.74 -7.83
N LEU A 24 0.97 0.69 -7.17
CA LEU A 24 1.06 0.38 -5.75
C LEU A 24 0.36 1.44 -4.89
N LEU A 25 0.64 2.72 -5.15
CA LEU A 25 0.05 3.84 -4.43
C LEU A 25 -1.47 3.90 -4.65
N GLY A 26 -1.94 3.73 -5.89
CA GLY A 26 -3.35 3.62 -6.22
C GLY A 26 -4.03 2.42 -5.53
N GLY A 27 -3.35 1.26 -5.49
CA GLY A 27 -3.83 0.08 -4.79
C GLY A 27 -3.97 0.29 -3.28
N MET A 28 -3.00 0.97 -2.66
CA MET A 28 -3.06 1.36 -1.25
C MET A 28 -4.17 2.37 -0.97
N TYR A 29 -4.33 3.37 -1.84
CA TYR A 29 -5.39 4.35 -1.76
C TYR A 29 -6.76 3.68 -1.81
N ILE A 30 -7.04 2.88 -2.83
CA ILE A 30 -8.35 2.23 -2.97
C ILE A 30 -8.60 1.26 -1.82
N ALA A 31 -7.63 0.41 -1.46
CA ALA A 31 -7.83 -0.67 -0.50
C ALA A 31 -7.83 -0.21 0.97
N SER A 32 -7.25 0.95 1.28
CA SER A 32 -6.93 1.33 2.66
C SER A 32 -6.99 2.84 2.91
N PHE A 33 -7.72 3.61 2.09
CA PHE A 33 -7.83 5.06 2.24
C PHE A 33 -8.18 5.47 3.67
N GLU A 34 -9.24 4.91 4.26
CA GLU A 34 -9.74 5.26 5.59
C GLU A 34 -8.68 5.04 6.68
N LYS A 35 -7.78 4.08 6.43
CA LYS A 35 -6.67 3.76 7.32
C LYS A 35 -5.46 4.65 7.09
N LEU A 36 -5.21 5.10 5.87
CA LEU A 36 -4.05 5.91 5.52
C LEU A 36 -4.33 7.41 5.69
N SER A 37 -5.53 7.88 5.39
CA SER A 37 -5.91 9.30 5.43
C SER A 37 -5.68 9.97 6.79
N ARG A 38 -5.68 9.20 7.89
CA ARG A 38 -5.33 9.68 9.24
C ARG A 38 -3.91 10.23 9.39
N TYR A 39 -3.00 9.97 8.45
CA TYR A 39 -1.67 10.56 8.43
C TYR A 39 -1.64 11.94 7.76
N TRP A 40 -2.81 12.46 7.39
CA TRP A 40 -3.01 13.81 6.93
C TRP A 40 -3.99 14.53 7.85
N LYS A 41 -3.79 15.84 8.03
CA LYS A 41 -4.82 16.70 8.67
C LYS A 41 -6.00 16.88 7.72
N ASP A 42 -5.68 17.05 6.45
CA ASP A 42 -6.59 17.15 5.32
C ASP A 42 -6.01 16.29 4.18
N ALA A 43 -6.80 15.33 3.71
CA ALA A 43 -6.35 14.32 2.75
C ALA A 43 -6.54 14.76 1.29
N ASP A 44 -7.09 15.95 1.04
CA ASP A 44 -7.41 16.43 -0.32
C ASP A 44 -6.18 16.44 -1.24
N GLN A 45 -5.03 16.95 -0.75
CA GLN A 45 -3.78 16.95 -1.51
C GLN A 45 -3.25 15.55 -1.80
N PHE A 46 -3.51 14.58 -0.91
CA PHE A 46 -3.17 13.19 -1.15
C PHE A 46 -4.09 12.57 -2.19
N GLU A 47 -5.40 12.83 -2.13
CA GLU A 47 -6.34 12.34 -3.15
C GLU A 47 -6.01 12.93 -4.54
N GLU A 48 -5.73 14.24 -4.63
CA GLU A 48 -5.33 14.92 -5.87
C GLU A 48 -4.05 14.31 -6.46
N LEU A 49 -3.05 14.03 -5.63
CA LEU A 49 -1.83 13.35 -6.06
C LEU A 49 -2.14 11.95 -6.60
N VAL A 50 -2.97 11.17 -5.90
CA VAL A 50 -3.28 9.80 -6.31
C VAL A 50 -4.07 9.79 -7.61
N VAL A 51 -5.09 10.64 -7.75
CA VAL A 51 -5.89 10.72 -8.98
C VAL A 51 -5.01 11.09 -10.17
N SER A 52 -4.12 12.07 -10.00
CA SER A 52 -3.23 12.53 -11.07
C SER A 52 -2.13 11.51 -11.43
N GLU A 53 -1.38 11.00 -10.46
CA GLU A 53 -0.23 10.12 -10.70
C GLU A 53 -0.63 8.66 -10.96
N CYS A 54 -1.77 8.20 -10.42
CA CYS A 54 -2.22 6.81 -10.58
C CYS A 54 -3.21 6.65 -11.74
N ARG A 55 -3.56 7.75 -12.43
CA ARG A 55 -4.50 7.77 -13.58
C ARG A 55 -5.79 7.02 -13.27
N LEU A 56 -6.40 7.36 -12.13
CA LEU A 56 -7.68 6.75 -11.76
C LEU A 56 -8.80 7.39 -12.58
N GLU A 57 -9.51 6.55 -13.33
CA GLU A 57 -10.58 6.98 -14.25
C GLU A 57 -11.96 6.99 -13.57
N GLU A 58 -12.07 6.35 -12.40
CA GLU A 58 -13.33 6.15 -11.69
C GLU A 58 -13.21 6.49 -10.20
N ALA A 59 -14.34 6.67 -9.53
CA ALA A 59 -14.37 6.77 -8.07
C ALA A 59 -13.94 5.45 -7.41
N ARG A 60 -13.33 5.53 -6.21
CA ARG A 60 -12.81 4.36 -5.47
C ARG A 60 -13.76 3.17 -5.41
N VAL A 61 -15.06 3.42 -5.17
CA VAL A 61 -16.07 2.36 -4.99
C VAL A 61 -16.20 1.43 -6.19
N PHE A 62 -16.00 1.93 -7.42
CA PHE A 62 -16.11 1.10 -8.63
C PHE A 62 -14.95 0.10 -8.72
N TYR A 63 -13.76 0.47 -8.29
CA TYR A 63 -12.63 -0.45 -8.19
C TYR A 63 -12.88 -1.57 -7.17
N TRP A 64 -13.54 -1.27 -6.05
CA TRP A 64 -13.95 -2.30 -5.09
C TRP A 64 -14.94 -3.29 -5.69
N ILE A 65 -15.95 -2.79 -6.43
CA ILE A 65 -16.94 -3.64 -7.12
C ILE A 65 -16.24 -4.54 -8.13
N ARG A 66 -15.38 -3.99 -9.01
CA ARG A 66 -14.64 -4.78 -10.01
C ARG A 66 -13.73 -5.84 -9.38
N ALA A 67 -13.02 -5.48 -8.32
CA ALA A 67 -12.17 -6.42 -7.61
C ALA A 67 -13.00 -7.53 -6.92
N TYR A 68 -14.17 -7.19 -6.37
CA TYR A 68 -15.12 -8.17 -5.83
C TYR A 68 -15.67 -9.09 -6.94
N GLU A 69 -16.16 -8.55 -8.05
CA GLU A 69 -16.63 -9.32 -9.21
C GLU A 69 -15.53 -10.22 -9.78
N GLY A 70 -14.28 -9.75 -9.84
CA GLY A 70 -13.14 -10.56 -10.27
C GLY A 70 -12.81 -11.72 -9.34
N LEU A 71 -13.03 -11.57 -8.03
CA LEU A 71 -12.85 -12.63 -7.05
C LEU A 71 -14.01 -13.65 -7.05
N TRP A 72 -15.25 -13.19 -7.26
CA TRP A 72 -16.45 -14.00 -7.07
C TRP A 72 -17.08 -14.53 -8.37
N SER A 73 -16.73 -13.97 -9.53
CA SER A 73 -17.24 -14.49 -10.80
C SER A 73 -16.65 -15.85 -11.13
N ARG A 74 -17.51 -16.82 -11.47
CA ARG A 74 -17.12 -18.18 -11.93
C ARG A 74 -16.36 -18.19 -13.28
N ARG A 75 -16.10 -17.02 -13.88
CA ARG A 75 -15.26 -16.90 -15.07
C ARG A 75 -13.80 -16.90 -14.62
N ARG A 76 -13.15 -18.06 -14.76
CA ARG A 76 -11.74 -18.37 -14.43
C ARG A 76 -10.67 -17.50 -15.12
N GLY A 77 -10.84 -16.19 -15.28
CA GLY A 77 -9.88 -15.45 -16.12
C GLY A 77 -9.78 -13.94 -16.02
N SER A 78 -10.47 -13.23 -15.12
CA SER A 78 -10.37 -11.75 -15.20
C SER A 78 -9.03 -11.20 -14.69
N PHE A 79 -8.40 -11.78 -13.65
CA PHE A 79 -7.08 -11.36 -13.16
C PHE A 79 -6.31 -12.47 -12.40
N VAL A 80 -7.05 -13.45 -11.86
CA VAL A 80 -6.52 -14.54 -11.02
C VAL A 80 -5.64 -15.48 -11.85
N GLY A 81 -4.35 -15.54 -11.51
CA GLY A 81 -3.35 -16.40 -12.17
C GLY A 81 -2.40 -15.67 -13.13
N GLN A 82 -2.68 -14.41 -13.45
CA GLN A 82 -1.72 -13.55 -14.15
C GLN A 82 -0.83 -12.88 -13.10
N PHE A 83 0.49 -13.08 -13.21
CA PHE A 83 1.46 -12.42 -12.34
C PHE A 83 2.27 -11.44 -13.17
N LYS A 84 2.10 -10.14 -12.89
CA LYS A 84 2.96 -9.09 -13.44
C LYS A 84 4.18 -8.94 -12.55
N LYS A 85 5.34 -8.79 -13.15
CA LYS A 85 6.59 -8.54 -12.42
C LYS A 85 6.52 -7.15 -11.79
N ARG A 86 7.12 -6.99 -10.61
CA ARG A 86 7.30 -5.69 -9.96
C ARG A 86 8.48 -4.96 -10.61
N SER A 87 8.32 -3.66 -10.84
CA SER A 87 9.44 -2.79 -11.19
C SER A 87 10.50 -2.78 -10.07
N PRO A 88 11.76 -2.43 -10.36
CA PRO A 88 12.81 -2.33 -9.35
C PRO A 88 12.45 -1.39 -8.19
N GLN A 89 11.75 -0.29 -8.50
CA GLN A 89 11.30 0.68 -7.50
C GLN A 89 10.24 0.08 -6.56
N VAL A 90 9.26 -0.65 -7.10
CA VAL A 90 8.27 -1.37 -6.28
C VAL A 90 8.95 -2.41 -5.41
N SER A 91 9.86 -3.22 -5.98
CA SER A 91 10.61 -4.22 -5.22
C SER A 91 11.39 -3.59 -4.04
N ARG A 92 12.07 -2.46 -4.27
CA ARG A 92 12.77 -1.71 -3.22
C ARG A 92 11.84 -1.24 -2.10
N VAL A 93 10.65 -0.73 -2.43
CA VAL A 93 9.65 -0.32 -1.42
C VAL A 93 9.20 -1.52 -0.59
N TYR A 94 8.91 -2.66 -1.23
CA TYR A 94 8.55 -3.89 -0.51
C TYR A 94 9.68 -4.39 0.40
N GLU A 95 10.92 -4.40 -0.07
CA GLU A 95 12.08 -4.80 0.73
C GLU A 95 12.28 -3.88 1.94
N ASN A 96 12.14 -2.57 1.77
CA ASN A 96 12.23 -1.60 2.86
C ASN A 96 11.08 -1.77 3.86
N ALA A 97 9.86 -1.98 3.37
CA ALA A 97 8.69 -2.28 4.20
C ALA A 97 8.88 -3.59 4.98
N LEU A 98 9.54 -4.59 4.38
CA LEU A 98 9.85 -5.86 5.02
C LEU A 98 10.86 -5.69 6.15
N LYS A 99 11.90 -4.88 5.94
CA LYS A 99 12.87 -4.54 7.00
C LYS A 99 12.18 -3.83 8.17
N LEU A 100 11.29 -2.87 7.86
CA LEU A 100 10.45 -2.22 8.87
C LEU A 100 9.62 -3.25 9.62
N ALA A 101 8.92 -4.14 8.91
CA ALA A 101 8.06 -5.14 9.51
C ALA A 101 8.81 -6.14 10.41
N THR A 102 9.97 -6.63 9.97
CA THR A 102 10.81 -7.56 10.73
C THR A 102 11.39 -6.93 12.00
N SER A 103 11.76 -5.65 11.94
CA SER A 103 12.28 -4.93 13.12
C SER A 103 11.27 -4.81 14.27
N ARG A 104 9.99 -5.08 14.01
CA ARG A 104 8.90 -5.00 15.00
C ARG A 104 8.80 -6.20 15.94
N GLY A 105 9.57 -7.26 15.74
CA GLY A 105 9.61 -8.40 16.65
C GLY A 105 8.28 -9.17 16.79
N GLU A 106 7.28 -8.92 15.93
CA GLU A 106 6.02 -9.68 15.88
C GLU A 106 6.18 -11.06 15.22
N HIS A 107 7.42 -11.50 15.04
CA HIS A 107 7.75 -12.77 14.41
C HIS A 107 7.71 -13.90 15.42
N GLN A 108 6.71 -14.77 15.29
CA GLN A 108 6.90 -16.15 15.75
C GLN A 108 8.02 -16.78 14.91
N PRO A 109 8.97 -17.52 15.54
CA PRO A 109 9.96 -18.29 14.80
C PRO A 109 9.26 -19.17 13.75
N GLY A 110 9.59 -19.00 12.46
CA GLY A 110 9.01 -19.75 11.35
C GLY A 110 7.85 -19.07 10.60
N SER A 111 7.44 -17.85 10.98
CA SER A 111 6.43 -17.07 10.25
C SER A 111 7.05 -15.92 9.43
N LEU A 112 6.47 -15.59 8.27
CA LEU A 112 6.90 -14.43 7.48
C LEU A 112 6.29 -13.12 8.02
N PRO A 113 6.98 -11.97 7.89
CA PRO A 113 6.42 -10.68 8.29
C PRO A 113 5.14 -10.37 7.53
N VAL A 114 4.07 -10.00 8.24
CA VAL A 114 2.89 -9.44 7.59
C VAL A 114 3.15 -7.97 7.31
N LEU A 115 3.22 -7.61 6.03
CA LEU A 115 3.29 -6.22 5.59
C LEU A 115 1.94 -5.56 5.70
N THR A 116 1.93 -4.34 6.24
CA THR A 116 0.73 -3.52 6.31
C THR A 116 0.82 -2.33 5.37
N PRO A 117 -0.31 -1.69 5.02
CA PRO A 117 -0.31 -0.48 4.22
C PRO A 117 0.56 0.64 4.83
N GLU A 118 0.65 0.73 6.15
CA GLU A 118 1.52 1.70 6.83
C GLU A 118 3.01 1.42 6.57
N ASP A 119 3.42 0.15 6.51
CA ASP A 119 4.82 -0.21 6.24
C ASP A 119 5.21 0.18 4.83
N LEU A 120 4.31 -0.07 3.88
CA LEU A 120 4.50 0.31 2.48
C LEU A 120 4.52 1.83 2.33
N LEU A 121 3.61 2.55 3.01
CA LEU A 121 3.56 4.00 2.98
C LEU A 121 4.84 4.61 3.56
N MET A 122 5.30 4.09 4.71
CA MET A 122 6.54 4.56 5.36
C MET A 122 7.78 4.23 4.53
N ALA A 123 7.81 3.06 3.90
CA ALA A 123 8.91 2.69 3.00
C ALA A 123 8.94 3.59 1.75
N LEU A 124 7.77 3.95 1.22
CA LEU A 124 7.66 4.83 0.07
C LEU A 124 8.11 6.25 0.41
N THR A 125 7.67 6.83 1.53
CA THR A 125 8.07 8.21 1.94
C THR A 125 9.57 8.34 2.20
N ARG A 126 10.27 7.24 2.48
CA ARG A 126 11.73 7.20 2.66
C ARG A 126 12.52 7.10 1.36
N CYS A 127 11.89 6.85 0.22
CA CYS A 127 12.56 6.76 -1.08
C CYS A 127 12.64 8.14 -1.77
N THR A 128 13.32 9.11 -1.15
CA THR A 128 13.35 10.51 -1.60
C THR A 128 13.99 10.73 -2.97
N ASP A 129 14.73 9.75 -3.47
CA ASP A 129 15.30 9.72 -4.82
C ASP A 129 14.26 9.37 -5.91
N ILE A 130 13.04 9.01 -5.52
CA ILE A 130 11.94 8.66 -6.43
C ILE A 130 10.95 9.83 -6.52
N GLU A 131 10.59 10.21 -7.75
CA GLU A 131 9.71 11.35 -7.99
C GLU A 131 8.36 11.26 -7.29
N LEU A 132 7.68 10.12 -7.43
CA LEU A 132 6.38 9.90 -6.82
C LEU A 132 6.44 9.96 -5.28
N ALA A 133 7.52 9.45 -4.69
CA ALA A 133 7.74 9.53 -3.24
C ALA A 133 7.97 10.96 -2.78
N ARG A 134 8.71 11.76 -3.56
CA ARG A 134 8.93 13.18 -3.30
C ARG A 134 7.64 14.00 -3.41
N LYS A 135 6.80 13.74 -4.41
CA LYS A 135 5.48 14.37 -4.51
C LYS A 135 4.59 13.96 -3.34
N LEU A 136 4.64 12.69 -2.92
CA LEU A 136 3.90 12.20 -1.76
C LEU A 136 4.29 12.94 -0.47
N THR A 137 5.58 13.20 -0.24
CA THR A 137 6.00 13.95 0.95
C THR A 137 5.60 15.43 0.92
N GLN A 138 5.30 15.99 -0.26
CA GLN A 138 4.79 17.35 -0.41
C GLN A 138 3.28 17.47 -0.10
N THR A 139 2.56 16.37 0.07
CA THR A 139 1.12 16.37 0.42
C THR A 139 0.84 16.66 1.90
N ASN A 140 1.82 17.15 2.66
CA ASN A 140 1.73 17.37 4.11
C ASN A 140 1.42 16.12 4.94
N ILE A 141 1.91 14.96 4.49
CA ILE A 141 1.85 13.72 5.27
C ILE A 141 2.63 13.86 6.59
N ASP A 142 1.99 13.51 7.71
CA ASP A 142 2.60 13.43 9.03
C ASP A 142 3.43 12.13 9.15
N THR A 143 4.67 12.22 8.68
CA THR A 143 5.62 11.11 8.71
C THR A 143 6.01 10.70 10.13
N VAL A 144 5.95 11.62 11.10
CA VAL A 144 6.24 11.32 12.51
C VAL A 144 5.14 10.43 13.09
N ARG A 145 3.87 10.78 12.88
CA ARG A 145 2.74 9.95 13.29
C ARG A 145 2.71 8.61 12.55
N LEU A 146 3.07 8.59 11.27
CA LEU A 146 3.19 7.35 10.51
C LEU A 146 4.30 6.45 11.08
N GLU A 147 5.48 7.01 11.34
CA GLU A 147 6.60 6.29 11.94
C GLU A 147 6.25 5.76 13.34
N GLN A 148 5.54 6.55 14.14
CA GLN A 148 4.99 6.10 15.41
C GLN A 148 4.00 4.95 15.24
N ALA A 149 3.12 4.97 14.23
CA ALA A 149 2.17 3.88 14.00
C ALA A 149 2.87 2.59 13.53
N VAL A 150 3.91 2.74 12.69
CA VAL A 150 4.76 1.62 12.27
C VAL A 150 5.53 1.07 13.47
N SER A 151 6.05 1.94 14.34
CA SER A 151 6.87 1.58 15.50
C SER A 151 6.06 1.08 16.70
N MET A 152 4.95 1.72 17.09
CA MET A 152 4.17 1.40 18.30
C MET A 152 3.49 0.02 18.27
N ARG A 153 3.43 -0.65 17.11
CA ARG A 153 3.11 -2.09 17.06
C ARG A 153 4.14 -2.95 17.81
N LEU A 154 5.34 -2.42 18.10
CA LEU A 154 6.32 -2.99 19.04
C LEU A 154 5.80 -3.14 20.49
N GLY A 155 4.76 -2.40 20.90
CA GLY A 155 4.41 -2.22 22.32
C GLY A 155 3.11 -2.86 22.81
N LEU A 156 2.28 -3.45 21.93
CA LEU A 156 0.93 -3.89 22.32
C LEU A 156 0.84 -5.28 22.98
N LYS A 157 1.95 -6.04 23.07
CA LYS A 157 1.98 -7.30 23.84
C LYS A 157 2.61 -7.18 25.24
N THR A 158 3.42 -6.16 25.51
CA THR A 158 4.12 -6.04 26.81
C THR A 158 3.21 -5.60 27.96
N ARG A 159 1.96 -5.20 27.70
CA ARG A 159 0.98 -4.81 28.74
C ARG A 159 -0.08 -5.86 29.08
N ARG A 160 0.02 -7.09 28.54
CA ARG A 160 -0.92 -8.19 28.82
C ARG A 160 -0.27 -9.41 29.49
N ILE A 161 0.69 -9.22 30.39
CA ILE A 161 1.04 -10.24 31.39
C ILE A 161 1.43 -9.51 32.68
N THR A 162 0.44 -9.17 33.49
CA THR A 162 0.55 -8.97 34.94
C THR A 162 -0.86 -8.87 35.50
N ARG A 163 -1.45 -10.03 35.74
CA ARG A 163 -2.32 -10.31 36.88
C ARG A 163 -2.51 -11.81 37.01
#